data_AF-A0A954C2T4-F1
#
_entry.id   AF-A0A954C2T4-F1
#
_cell.length_a   1.000
_cell.length_b   1.000
_cell.length_c   1.000
_cell.angle_alpha   90.00
_cell.angle_beta   90.00
_cell.angle_gamma   90.00
#
_symmetry.space_group_name_H-M   'P 1'
#
loop_
_entity.id
_entity.type
_entity.pdbx_description
1 polymer ?
#
loop_
_entity_poly.entity_id
_entity_poly.type
_entity_poly.pdbx_seq_one_letter_code
_entity_poly.pdbx_strand_id
1 'polypeptide(L)'
;MARSIPPPPKGGRRIPAPLCEVPGCTESTRERKPFCTKHVAEHGYVRELLAQLAEVDRELEAIRRKGSSAVNVHGTTAGDLLGFLAENGPRSLPRLARDLNLPVALVKSFVTALSRAGRVVTKRTERGALRVELQGPAVANPSQAVSANRRRVRSA
;
A
#
# COMPACT_ATOMS: atom_id res chain seq x y z
N MET A 1 -0.46 -49.56 -34.48
CA MET A 1 -1.73 -49.19 -35.14
C MET A 1 -2.12 -47.79 -34.66
N ALA A 2 -1.83 -46.76 -35.46
CA ALA A 2 -2.10 -45.37 -35.08
C ALA A 2 -3.59 -45.05 -35.28
N ARG A 3 -4.27 -44.64 -34.21
CA ARG A 3 -5.67 -44.20 -34.26
C ARG A 3 -5.72 -42.76 -34.77
N SER A 4 -6.18 -42.59 -36.00
CA SER A 4 -6.43 -41.29 -36.61
C SER A 4 -7.53 -40.55 -35.85
N ILE A 5 -7.21 -39.40 -35.26
CA ILE A 5 -8.20 -38.52 -34.63
C ILE A 5 -9.00 -37.83 -35.75
N PRO A 6 -10.34 -37.93 -35.77
CA PRO A 6 -11.14 -37.29 -36.81
C PRO A 6 -11.04 -35.75 -36.71
N PRO A 7 -11.09 -35.03 -37.84
CA PRO A 7 -11.04 -33.58 -37.84
C PRO A 7 -12.27 -32.99 -37.13
N PRO A 8 -12.14 -31.84 -36.45
CA PRO A 8 -13.27 -31.21 -35.78
C PRO A 8 -14.37 -30.83 -36.79
N PRO A 9 -15.65 -30.92 -36.40
CA PRO A 9 -16.77 -30.63 -37.28
C PRO A 9 -16.75 -29.17 -37.76
N LYS A 10 -16.71 -28.99 -39.08
CA LYS A 10 -16.77 -27.68 -39.75
C LYS A 10 -18.22 -27.18 -39.79
N GLY A 11 -18.72 -26.60 -38.69
CA GLY A 11 -20.13 -26.17 -38.70
C GLY A 11 -20.70 -25.44 -37.49
N GLY A 12 -19.88 -24.86 -36.61
CA GLY A 12 -20.42 -24.00 -35.55
C GLY A 12 -20.96 -22.69 -36.13
N ARG A 13 -22.22 -22.33 -35.84
CA ARG A 13 -22.72 -20.96 -36.09
C ARG A 13 -21.74 -19.99 -35.42
N ARG A 14 -21.07 -19.14 -36.21
CA ARG A 14 -20.23 -18.07 -35.66
C ARG A 14 -21.17 -17.09 -34.95
N ILE A 15 -21.24 -17.17 -33.63
CA ILE A 15 -21.89 -16.13 -32.83
C ILE A 15 -21.09 -14.85 -33.12
N PRO A 16 -21.73 -13.76 -33.58
CA PRO A 16 -21.06 -12.49 -33.79
C PRO A 16 -20.29 -12.12 -32.53
N ALA A 17 -19.04 -11.68 -32.69
CA ALA A 17 -18.27 -11.21 -31.55
C ALA A 17 -19.03 -10.03 -30.91
N PRO A 18 -19.18 -10.01 -29.57
CA PRO A 18 -19.79 -8.88 -28.90
C PRO A 18 -19.02 -7.59 -29.25
N LEU A 19 -19.77 -6.50 -29.44
CA LEU A 19 -19.21 -5.17 -29.69
C LEU A 19 -18.98 -4.46 -28.36
N CYS A 20 -18.05 -3.51 -28.38
CA CYS A 20 -17.82 -2.63 -27.23
C CYS A 20 -19.07 -1.81 -26.91
N GLU A 21 -19.38 -1.64 -25.62
CA GLU A 21 -20.55 -0.88 -25.16
C GLU A 21 -20.35 0.65 -25.20
N VAL A 22 -19.14 1.14 -25.49
CA VAL A 22 -18.87 2.58 -25.60
C VAL A 22 -19.59 3.15 -26.82
N PRO A 23 -20.40 4.21 -26.66
CA PRO A 23 -21.08 4.86 -27.78
C PRO A 23 -20.09 5.29 -28.85
N GLY A 24 -20.31 4.82 -30.09
CA GLY A 24 -19.44 5.14 -31.23
C GLY A 24 -18.21 4.22 -31.39
N CYS A 25 -18.01 3.22 -30.52
CA CYS A 25 -16.97 2.22 -30.71
C CYS A 25 -17.46 1.05 -31.57
N THR A 26 -16.73 0.73 -32.63
CA THR A 26 -17.03 -0.39 -33.54
C THR A 26 -16.13 -1.60 -33.32
N GLU A 27 -15.33 -1.62 -32.25
CA GLU A 27 -14.38 -2.70 -32.00
C GLU A 27 -15.06 -3.91 -31.34
N SER A 28 -14.64 -5.11 -31.76
CA SER A 28 -15.06 -6.37 -31.14
C SER A 28 -14.37 -6.59 -29.80
N THR A 29 -15.10 -7.06 -28.81
CA THR A 29 -14.54 -7.48 -27.53
C THR A 29 -14.17 -8.96 -27.56
N ARG A 30 -13.21 -9.35 -26.71
CA ARG A 30 -12.80 -10.75 -26.53
C ARG A 30 -13.45 -11.31 -25.27
N GLU A 31 -13.69 -12.62 -25.25
CA GLU A 31 -14.15 -13.34 -24.05
C GLU A 31 -15.47 -12.82 -23.48
N ARG A 32 -16.33 -12.23 -24.32
CA ARG A 32 -17.61 -11.60 -23.91
C ARG A 32 -17.45 -10.46 -22.89
N LYS A 33 -16.32 -9.77 -22.91
CA LYS A 33 -16.12 -8.55 -22.10
C LYS A 33 -16.99 -7.40 -22.64
N PRO A 34 -17.47 -6.48 -21.79
CA PRO A 34 -18.29 -5.33 -22.22
C PRO A 34 -17.49 -4.27 -22.98
N PHE A 35 -16.17 -4.21 -22.77
CA PHE A 35 -15.30 -3.19 -23.36
C PHE A 35 -14.14 -3.80 -24.16
N CYS A 36 -13.72 -3.13 -25.24
CA CYS A 36 -12.53 -3.50 -25.99
C CYS A 36 -11.25 -3.08 -25.24
N THR A 37 -10.08 -3.49 -25.73
CA THR A 37 -8.79 -3.16 -25.10
C THR A 37 -8.51 -1.66 -25.03
N LYS A 38 -9.10 -0.86 -25.92
CA LYS A 38 -8.98 0.61 -25.91
C LYS A 38 -9.89 1.29 -24.87
N HIS A 39 -10.95 0.61 -24.42
CA HIS A 39 -11.95 1.17 -23.52
C HIS A 39 -12.00 0.45 -22.17
N VAL A 40 -10.94 -0.27 -21.79
CA VAL A 40 -10.84 -0.94 -20.48
C VAL A 40 -11.04 0.04 -19.33
N ALA A 41 -10.68 1.31 -19.50
CA ALA A 41 -10.88 2.37 -18.52
C ALA A 41 -12.36 2.63 -18.18
N GLU A 42 -13.30 2.29 -19.06
CA GLU A 42 -14.74 2.49 -18.83
C GLU A 42 -15.35 1.41 -17.93
N HIS A 43 -14.62 0.33 -17.69
CA HIS A 43 -15.06 -0.72 -16.77
C HIS A 43 -15.20 -0.16 -15.35
N GLY A 44 -16.33 -0.42 -14.68
CA GLY A 44 -16.63 0.15 -13.36
C GLY A 44 -15.51 -0.03 -12.33
N TYR A 45 -15.00 -1.25 -12.20
CA TYR A 45 -13.84 -1.54 -11.34
C TYR A 45 -12.58 -0.71 -11.69
N VAL A 46 -12.29 -0.53 -12.99
CA VAL A 46 -11.11 0.24 -13.42
C VAL A 46 -11.32 1.72 -13.09
N ARG A 47 -12.53 2.25 -13.28
CA ARG A 47 -12.87 3.63 -12.89
C ARG A 47 -12.71 3.85 -11.39
N GLU A 48 -13.18 2.92 -10.57
CA GLU A 48 -13.03 2.98 -9.10
C GLU A 48 -11.55 2.95 -8.72
N LEU A 49 -10.75 2.06 -9.32
CA LEU A 49 -9.31 1.99 -9.08
C LEU A 49 -8.60 3.28 -9.50
N LEU A 50 -8.93 3.83 -10.68
CA LEU A 50 -8.38 5.11 -11.13
C LEU A 50 -8.76 6.26 -10.19
N ALA A 51 -9.98 6.27 -9.66
CA ALA A 51 -10.42 7.26 -8.69
C ALA A 51 -9.65 7.15 -7.37
N GLN A 52 -9.38 5.93 -6.89
CA GLN A 52 -8.55 5.69 -5.71
C GLN A 52 -7.11 6.17 -5.92
N LEU A 53 -6.51 5.87 -7.08
CA LEU A 53 -5.17 6.35 -7.43
C LEU A 53 -5.10 7.88 -7.50
N ALA A 54 -6.10 8.51 -8.11
CA ALA A 54 -6.19 9.97 -8.16
C ALA A 54 -6.33 10.61 -6.77
N GLU A 55 -7.00 9.95 -5.82
CA GLU A 55 -7.08 10.42 -4.44
C GLU A 55 -5.72 10.37 -3.74
N VAL A 56 -4.98 9.27 -3.91
CA VAL A 56 -3.61 9.15 -3.38
C VAL A 56 -2.71 10.23 -3.98
N ASP A 57 -2.76 10.45 -5.29
CA ASP A 57 -1.96 11.49 -5.94
C ASP A 57 -2.27 12.89 -5.41
N ARG A 58 -3.55 13.20 -5.18
CA ARG A 58 -3.99 14.47 -4.58
C ARG A 58 -3.48 14.63 -3.15
N GLU A 59 -3.56 13.57 -2.33
CA GLU A 59 -3.01 13.56 -0.97
C GLU A 59 -1.51 13.86 -0.99
N LEU A 60 -0.74 13.11 -1.79
CA LEU A 60 0.71 13.28 -1.86
C LEU A 60 1.10 14.68 -2.35
N GLU A 61 0.40 15.22 -3.33
CA GLU A 61 0.64 16.56 -3.83
C GLU A 61 0.29 17.65 -2.80
N ALA A 62 -0.79 17.47 -2.04
CA ALA A 62 -1.13 18.36 -0.94
C ALA A 62 -0.03 18.36 0.15
N ILE A 63 0.51 17.18 0.49
CA ILE A 63 1.59 17.04 1.46
C ILE A 63 2.90 17.65 0.93
N ARG A 64 3.20 17.54 -0.36
CA ARG A 64 4.36 18.22 -0.96
C ARG A 64 4.30 19.74 -0.80
N ARG A 65 3.11 20.32 -0.96
CA ARG A 65 2.90 21.78 -0.88
C ARG A 65 2.81 22.30 0.55
N LYS A 66 2.07 21.61 1.42
CA LYS A 66 1.70 22.08 2.77
C LYS A 66 2.48 21.37 3.89
N GLY A 67 3.22 20.32 3.58
CA GLY A 67 3.97 19.52 4.54
C GLY A 67 3.08 18.64 5.42
N SER A 68 3.52 18.41 6.65
CA SER A 68 2.87 17.46 7.58
C SER A 68 1.46 17.84 8.04
N SER A 69 1.02 19.09 7.84
CA SER A 69 -0.33 19.53 8.21
C SER A 69 -1.41 19.04 7.24
N ALA A 70 -1.04 18.68 6.00
CA ALA A 70 -1.97 18.15 4.99
C ALA A 70 -2.07 16.62 4.98
N VAL A 71 -1.35 15.94 5.89
CA VAL A 71 -1.39 14.48 5.99
C VAL A 71 -2.72 14.06 6.59
N ASN A 72 -3.45 13.17 5.89
CA ASN A 72 -4.59 12.49 6.48
C ASN A 72 -4.10 11.28 7.29
N VAL A 73 -4.15 11.39 8.61
CA VAL A 73 -3.73 10.32 9.53
C VAL A 73 -4.60 9.05 9.45
N HIS A 74 -5.78 9.15 8.82
CA HIS A 74 -6.68 8.03 8.54
C HIS A 74 -6.73 7.65 7.05
N GLY A 75 -5.89 8.27 6.22
CA GLY A 75 -5.80 7.99 4.79
C GLY A 75 -5.15 6.63 4.52
N THR A 76 -5.34 6.12 3.30
CA THR A 76 -4.80 4.83 2.85
C THR A 76 -3.29 4.77 3.05
N THR A 77 -2.56 5.81 2.63
CA THR A 77 -1.09 5.89 2.74
C THR A 77 -0.62 5.81 4.21
N ALA A 78 -1.35 6.47 5.12
CA ALA A 78 -1.06 6.40 6.55
C ALA A 78 -1.35 4.99 7.12
N GLY A 79 -2.45 4.38 6.68
CA GLY A 79 -2.79 2.99 6.99
C GLY A 79 -1.71 2.00 6.54
N ASP A 80 -1.23 2.13 5.30
CA ASP A 80 -0.17 1.28 4.74
C ASP A 80 1.13 1.41 5.53
N LEU A 81 1.52 2.63 5.93
CA LEU A 81 2.71 2.85 6.74
C LEU A 81 2.58 2.18 8.13
N LEU A 82 1.41 2.33 8.77
CA LEU A 82 1.17 1.71 10.07
C LEU A 82 1.11 0.18 9.97
N GLY A 83 0.44 -0.36 8.95
CA GLY A 83 0.38 -1.80 8.67
C GLY A 83 1.77 -2.37 8.40
N PHE A 84 2.57 -1.69 7.58
CA PHE A 84 3.95 -2.08 7.32
C PHE A 84 4.79 -2.14 8.60
N LEU A 85 4.70 -1.13 9.48
CA LEU A 85 5.40 -1.13 10.76
C LEU A 85 4.88 -2.21 11.73
N ALA A 86 3.60 -2.58 11.63
CA ALA A 86 3.01 -3.65 12.45
C ALA A 86 3.58 -5.01 12.05
N GLU A 87 3.72 -5.27 10.75
CA GLU A 87 4.21 -6.52 10.21
C GLU A 87 5.75 -6.64 10.31
N ASN A 88 6.47 -5.56 10.01
CA ASN A 88 7.92 -5.57 9.83
C ASN A 88 8.69 -5.01 11.02
N GLY A 89 7.99 -4.50 12.03
CA GLY A 89 8.55 -3.87 13.22
C GLY A 89 9.23 -2.51 12.95
N PRO A 90 10.00 -2.01 13.93
CA PRO A 90 10.72 -0.75 13.85
C PRO A 90 11.67 -0.62 12.65
N ARG A 91 11.64 0.52 11.97
CA ARG A 91 12.52 0.81 10.82
C ARG A 91 13.13 2.20 10.87
N SER A 92 14.29 2.38 10.26
CA SER A 92 14.85 3.72 10.05
C SER A 92 14.09 4.45 8.96
N LEU A 93 13.98 5.78 9.06
CA LEU A 93 13.29 6.61 8.08
C LEU A 93 13.75 6.38 6.63
N PRO A 94 15.07 6.28 6.31
CA PRO A 94 15.52 6.03 4.94
C PRO A 94 15.23 4.62 4.44
N ARG A 95 15.07 3.65 5.35
CA ARG A 95 14.68 2.28 4.99
C ARG A 95 13.18 2.21 4.73
N LEU A 96 12.38 2.80 5.63
CA LEU A 96 10.93 2.91 5.47
C LEU A 96 10.54 3.60 4.15
N ALA A 97 11.26 4.66 3.76
CA ALA A 97 11.07 5.32 2.48
C ALA A 97 11.31 4.41 1.27
N ARG A 98 12.34 3.58 1.31
CA ARG A 98 12.64 2.61 0.24
C ARG A 98 11.61 1.49 0.20
N ASP A 99 11.23 0.96 1.36
CA ASP A 99 10.30 -0.16 1.46
C ASP A 99 8.88 0.24 1.00
N LEU A 100 8.46 1.48 1.28
CA LEU A 100 7.17 2.03 0.82
C LEU A 100 7.23 2.67 -0.58
N ASN A 101 8.40 2.69 -1.24
CA ASN A 101 8.62 3.39 -2.50
C ASN A 101 8.17 4.87 -2.48
N LEU A 102 8.42 5.57 -1.37
CA LEU A 102 8.05 6.96 -1.15
C LEU A 102 9.28 7.85 -0.94
N PRO A 103 9.28 9.11 -1.43
CA PRO A 103 10.31 10.09 -1.10
C PRO A 103 10.49 10.27 0.41
N VAL A 104 11.74 10.32 0.88
CA VAL A 104 12.08 10.48 2.31
C VAL A 104 11.41 11.70 2.93
N ALA A 105 11.28 12.80 2.18
CA ALA A 105 10.60 14.01 2.63
C ALA A 105 9.10 13.77 2.93
N LEU A 106 8.42 12.99 2.10
CA LEU A 106 7.01 12.64 2.31
C LEU A 106 6.85 11.72 3.52
N VAL A 107 7.69 10.69 3.62
CA VAL A 107 7.68 9.79 4.80
C VAL A 107 7.95 10.57 6.09
N LYS A 108 8.86 11.55 6.06
CA LYS A 108 9.09 12.44 7.21
C LYS A 108 7.84 13.23 7.59
N SER A 109 7.09 13.75 6.62
CA SER A 109 5.82 14.44 6.86
C SER A 109 4.78 13.51 7.49
N PHE A 110 4.60 12.29 6.94
CA PHE A 110 3.70 11.28 7.51
C PHE A 110 4.09 10.91 8.94
N VAL A 111 5.37 10.60 9.18
CA VAL A 111 5.87 10.25 10.52
C VAL A 111 5.67 11.40 11.51
N THR A 112 5.87 12.65 11.08
CA THR A 112 5.62 13.82 11.93
C THR A 112 4.14 13.96 12.29
N ALA A 113 3.24 13.81 11.31
CA ALA A 113 1.79 13.88 11.55
C ALA A 113 1.29 12.72 12.43
N LEU A 114 1.73 11.49 12.14
CA LEU A 114 1.39 10.30 12.89
C LEU A 114 1.96 10.33 14.32
N SER A 115 3.13 10.92 14.52
CA SER A 115 3.71 11.08 15.86
C SER A 115 2.92 12.10 16.68
N ARG A 116 2.50 13.22 16.07
CA ARG A 116 1.59 14.19 16.70
C ARG A 116 0.24 13.57 17.06
N ALA A 117 -0.24 12.64 16.23
CA ALA A 117 -1.47 11.88 16.48
C ALA A 117 -1.29 10.70 17.46
N GLY A 118 -0.10 10.51 18.04
CA GLY A 118 0.16 9.43 19.01
C GLY A 118 0.08 8.02 18.43
N ARG A 119 0.32 7.86 17.12
CA ARG A 119 0.31 6.55 16.42
C ARG A 119 1.70 5.94 16.30
N VAL A 120 2.73 6.78 16.26
CA VAL A 120 4.13 6.35 16.13
C VAL A 120 5.04 7.12 17.07
N VAL A 121 6.10 6.45 17.51
CA VAL A 121 7.18 7.06 18.29
C VAL A 121 8.43 7.11 17.44
N THR A 122 9.17 8.22 17.53
CA THR A 122 10.46 8.37 16.85
C THR A 122 11.59 8.41 17.86
N LYS A 123 12.65 7.64 17.61
CA LYS A 123 13.86 7.59 18.44
C LYS A 123 15.07 7.79 17.55
N ARG A 124 16.13 8.43 18.08
CA ARG A 124 17.42 8.46 17.38
C ARG A 124 18.19 7.18 17.69
N THR A 125 18.80 6.59 16.67
CA THR A 125 19.75 5.49 16.86
C THR A 125 21.10 6.02 17.31
N GLU A 126 21.96 5.14 17.80
CA GLU A 126 23.36 5.46 18.17
C GLU A 126 24.14 6.08 17.01
N ARG A 127 23.76 5.74 15.76
CA ARG A 127 24.34 6.28 14.52
C ARG A 127 23.65 7.57 14.05
N GLY A 128 22.79 8.17 14.86
CA GLY A 128 22.09 9.43 14.57
C GLY A 128 20.89 9.34 13.63
N ALA A 129 20.56 8.15 13.12
CA ALA A 129 19.42 7.97 12.22
C ALA A 129 18.09 7.95 12.99
N LEU A 130 17.02 8.48 12.39
CA LEU A 130 15.69 8.47 12.98
C LEU A 130 15.03 7.11 12.75
N ARG A 131 14.69 6.42 13.85
CA ARG A 131 13.97 5.14 13.89
C ARG A 131 12.51 5.39 14.26
N VAL A 132 11.61 4.78 13.51
CA VAL A 132 10.17 4.91 13.66
C VAL A 132 9.64 3.58 14.18
N GLU A 133 8.83 3.65 15.22
CA GLU A 133 8.22 2.50 15.90
C GLU A 133 6.72 2.78 16.05
N LEU A 134 5.88 1.75 15.94
CA LEU A 134 4.48 1.90 16.31
C LEU A 134 4.38 2.25 17.79
N GLN A 135 3.50 3.20 18.08
CA GLN A 135 3.07 3.40 19.45
C GLN A 135 2.12 2.26 19.77
N GLY A 136 2.62 1.25 20.50
CA GLY A 136 1.78 0.17 20.99
C GLY A 136 0.64 0.72 21.85
N PRO A 137 -0.43 -0.06 22.10
CA PRO A 137 -1.25 0.19 23.29
C PRO A 137 -0.29 0.30 24.48
N ALA A 138 -0.57 1.17 25.43
CA ALA A 138 0.17 1.27 26.68
C ALA A 138 0.01 -0.03 27.50
N VAL A 139 0.52 -1.14 26.99
CA VAL A 139 0.77 -2.34 27.76
C VAL A 139 2.08 -2.03 28.44
N ALA A 140 1.95 -1.57 29.69
CA ALA A 140 3.03 -1.59 30.66
C ALA A 140 3.80 -2.90 30.46
N ASN A 141 5.07 -2.79 30.11
CA ASN A 141 5.91 -3.93 29.83
C ASN A 141 6.67 -4.25 31.13
N PRO A 142 6.17 -5.14 32.03
CA PRO A 142 6.89 -5.49 33.27
C PRO A 142 8.20 -6.25 33.00
N SER A 143 8.48 -6.63 31.75
CA SER A 143 9.66 -7.43 31.40
C SER A 143 10.98 -6.65 31.37
N GLN A 144 10.96 -5.31 31.43
CA GLN A 144 12.20 -4.51 31.62
C GLN A 144 12.59 -4.31 33.10
N ALA A 145 11.80 -4.79 34.06
CA ALA A 145 12.14 -4.70 35.49
C ALA A 145 13.17 -5.74 35.96
N VAL A 146 13.50 -6.75 35.14
CA VAL A 146 14.33 -7.90 35.60
C VAL A 146 15.84 -7.66 35.43
N SER A 147 16.28 -6.67 34.65
CA SER A 147 17.72 -6.44 34.42
C SER A 147 18.39 -5.48 35.42
N ALA A 148 17.65 -4.84 36.32
CA ALA A 148 18.22 -3.90 37.29
C ALA A 148 18.64 -4.54 38.64
N ASN A 149 18.24 -5.79 38.94
CA ASN A 149 18.39 -6.35 40.29
C ASN A 149 19.46 -7.44 40.48
N ARG A 150 20.37 -7.66 39.50
CA ARG A 150 21.48 -8.64 39.62
C ARG A 150 22.84 -8.05 40.02
N ARG A 151 22.92 -6.78 40.41
CA ARG A 151 24.19 -6.12 40.81
C ARG A 151 24.38 -5.88 42.32
N ARG A 152 23.57 -6.49 43.20
CA ARG A 152 23.67 -6.26 44.66
C ARG A 152 23.79 -7.54 45.52
N VAL A 153 24.30 -8.64 44.98
CA VAL A 153 24.64 -9.81 45.81
C VAL A 153 25.99 -10.38 45.39
N ARG A 154 27.07 -9.66 45.73
CA ARG A 154 28.45 -10.16 45.80
C ARG A 154 29.31 -9.12 46.50
N SER A 155 29.11 -8.99 47.82
CA SER A 155 30.02 -8.36 48.79
C SER A 155 29.43 -8.61 50.17
N ALA A 156 29.61 -9.84 50.66
CA ALA A 156 29.58 -10.21 52.07
C ALA A 156 30.42 -11.48 52.18
#